data_AF-A0A914PZ38-F1
#
_entry.id   AF-A0A914PZ38-F1
#
_cell.length_a   1.000
_cell.length_b   1.000
_cell.length_c   1.000
_cell.angle_alpha   90.00
_cell.angle_beta   90.00
_cell.angle_gamma   90.00
#
_symmetry.space_group_name_H-M   'P 1'
#
loop_
_entity.id
_entity.type
_entity.pdbx_description
1 polymer ?
#
loop_
_entity_poly.entity_id
_entity_poly.type
_entity_poly.pdbx_seq_one_letter_code
_entity_poly.pdbx_strand_id
1 'polypeptide(L)'
;MRKKLIRLIGFKELPPEVTFTSKCHHWSIQNCDRPGSDVEFLKLLFEFAEIDYEVIQKEVTTSEEIIDAIENGTIADMSLISLIVSPDRLKKVSFTIPVNYLQFGYTVKEQNVLESDQFLLKTFEVNVYFALTLVVSLVAGFAYFAYRNNTYKQWLWITFASFFNQANHPKSRKTSFLFLTGSYWFTAFLTICFYQARMKYFLTVPLQKGVDFLNMHELLDELRYGKWTVYEADNGYFLSQYCRNDQCRQIEELARKGK
;
A
#
# COMPACT_ATOMS: atom_id res chain seq x y z
N MET A 1 43.25 3.95 38.95
CA MET A 1 42.99 4.72 37.72
C MET A 1 41.55 5.20 37.80
N ARG A 2 41.27 6.51 37.72
CA ARG A 2 39.87 7.00 37.65
C ARG A 2 39.30 6.60 36.29
N LYS A 3 38.18 5.89 36.25
CA LYS A 3 37.43 5.65 35.00
C LYS A 3 37.07 7.02 34.41
N LYS A 4 37.41 7.26 33.14
CA LYS A 4 37.05 8.51 32.45
C LYS A 4 35.56 8.44 32.17
N LEU A 5 34.83 9.45 32.61
CA LEU A 5 33.38 9.53 32.46
C LEU A 5 33.05 10.00 31.02
N ILE A 6 32.23 9.23 30.30
CA ILE A 6 31.87 9.54 28.91
C ILE A 6 30.79 10.61 28.89
N ARG A 7 31.02 11.68 28.13
CA ARG A 7 30.06 12.79 27.99
C ARG A 7 29.18 12.58 26.76
N LEU A 8 27.88 12.45 26.98
CA LEU A 8 26.86 12.22 25.95
C LEU A 8 26.12 13.51 25.59
N ILE A 9 25.89 13.75 24.31
CA ILE A 9 25.02 14.82 23.81
C ILE A 9 24.00 14.29 22.79
N GLY A 10 22.97 15.09 22.49
CA GLY A 10 22.30 15.01 21.19
C GLY A 10 21.05 14.12 21.10
N PHE A 11 20.33 13.88 22.19
CA PHE A 11 19.05 13.18 22.15
C PHE A 11 17.96 14.03 21.46
N LYS A 12 17.83 13.96 20.15
CA LYS A 12 16.71 14.64 19.47
C LYS A 12 15.41 13.89 19.79
N GLU A 13 14.37 14.59 20.21
CA GLU A 13 13.05 13.98 20.42
C GLU A 13 12.52 13.44 19.09
N LEU A 14 12.45 12.11 18.99
CA LEU A 14 11.99 11.41 17.80
C LEU A 14 11.25 10.14 18.24
N PRO A 15 9.92 10.17 18.42
CA PRO A 15 9.18 8.98 18.81
C PRO A 15 9.22 7.92 17.70
N PRO A 16 9.42 6.62 18.02
CA PRO A 16 9.53 6.02 19.36
C PRO A 16 10.97 5.91 19.92
N GLU A 17 11.98 6.40 19.20
CA GLU A 17 13.41 6.24 19.50
C GLU A 17 13.84 7.00 20.76
N VAL A 18 13.37 8.24 20.88
CA VAL A 18 13.60 9.12 22.04
C VAL A 18 12.29 9.80 22.39
N THR A 19 11.78 9.55 23.60
CA THR A 19 10.52 10.15 24.09
C THR A 19 10.72 10.87 25.41
N PHE A 20 10.65 12.20 25.38
CA PHE A 20 10.69 13.00 26.60
C PHE A 20 9.26 13.24 27.12
N THR A 21 8.74 12.27 27.88
CA THR A 21 7.46 12.47 28.58
C THR A 21 7.59 13.49 29.72
N SER A 22 6.48 14.04 30.21
CA SER A 22 6.45 15.00 31.34
C SER A 22 7.01 14.46 32.66
N LYS A 23 7.30 13.16 32.78
CA LYS A 23 8.04 12.61 33.93
C LYS A 23 9.55 12.54 33.69
N CYS A 24 9.98 12.57 32.43
CA CYS A 24 11.36 12.68 32.00
C CYS A 24 11.70 14.16 31.72
N HIS A 25 11.23 15.05 32.59
CA HIS A 25 11.62 16.46 32.58
C HIS A 25 13.10 16.54 32.88
N HIS A 26 13.83 17.15 31.95
CA HIS A 26 15.28 17.19 31.88
C HIS A 26 15.85 15.81 31.53
N TRP A 27 16.50 15.76 30.37
CA TRP A 27 17.51 14.87 29.77
C TRP A 27 18.37 13.96 30.68
N SER A 28 18.07 13.83 31.97
CA SER A 28 18.51 12.77 32.87
C SER A 28 17.90 11.44 32.43
N ILE A 29 18.61 10.81 31.51
CA ILE A 29 18.33 9.47 31.04
C ILE A 29 18.27 8.47 32.19
N GLN A 30 19.07 8.69 33.26
CA GLN A 30 19.18 7.77 34.39
C GLN A 30 17.83 7.50 35.09
N ASN A 31 16.97 8.51 35.24
CA ASN A 31 15.74 8.40 36.04
C ASN A 31 14.44 8.42 35.21
N CYS A 32 14.54 8.19 33.91
CA CYS A 32 13.37 8.16 33.03
C CYS A 32 12.81 6.73 32.89
N ASP A 33 11.52 6.56 33.24
CA ASP A 33 10.79 5.28 33.15
C ASP A 33 10.64 4.79 31.70
N ARG A 34 10.55 5.71 30.74
CA ARG A 34 10.36 5.42 29.30
C ARG A 34 11.14 6.41 28.44
N PRO A 35 12.47 6.25 28.31
CA PRO A 35 13.28 7.19 27.58
C PRO A 35 13.25 6.98 26.05
N GLY A 36 12.72 5.85 25.58
CA GLY A 36 12.68 5.45 24.17
C GLY A 36 13.64 4.29 23.87
N SER A 37 13.46 3.64 22.73
CA SER A 37 14.19 2.40 22.38
C SER A 37 15.69 2.58 22.36
N ASP A 38 16.17 3.67 21.77
CA ASP A 38 17.59 3.88 21.51
C ASP A 38 18.31 4.20 22.81
N VAL A 39 17.64 4.96 23.68
CA VAL A 39 18.16 5.34 24.99
C VAL A 39 18.23 4.12 25.93
N GLU A 40 17.23 3.25 25.90
CA GLU A 40 17.25 1.98 26.64
C GLU A 40 18.38 1.07 26.16
N PHE A 41 18.57 0.96 24.85
CA PHE A 41 19.68 0.19 24.26
C PHE A 41 21.04 0.72 24.74
N LEU A 42 21.23 2.05 24.73
CA LEU A 42 22.48 2.67 25.18
C LEU A 42 22.75 2.44 26.67
N LYS A 43 21.72 2.52 27.53
CA LYS A 43 21.84 2.21 28.97
C LYS A 43 22.34 0.79 29.18
N LEU A 44 21.72 -0.19 28.53
CA LEU A 44 22.10 -1.59 28.63
C LEU A 44 23.54 -1.82 28.16
N LEU A 45 23.95 -1.14 27.09
CA LEU A 45 25.31 -1.24 26.57
C LEU A 45 26.35 -0.67 27.55
N PHE A 46 26.07 0.47 28.19
CA PHE A 46 26.97 1.03 29.19
C PHE A 46 27.01 0.23 30.49
N GLU A 47 25.88 -0.34 30.91
CA GLU A 47 25.82 -1.24 32.06
C GLU A 47 26.65 -2.51 31.79
N PHE A 48 26.50 -3.12 30.62
CA PHE A 48 27.28 -4.30 30.22
C PHE A 48 28.78 -4.02 30.09
N ALA A 49 29.15 -2.84 29.60
CA ALA A 49 30.56 -2.44 29.42
C ALA A 49 31.20 -1.83 30.69
N GLU A 50 30.44 -1.71 31.78
CA GLU A 50 30.83 -1.00 33.02
C GLU A 50 31.40 0.41 32.80
N ILE A 51 30.75 1.18 31.91
CA ILE A 51 31.16 2.53 31.54
C ILE A 51 30.30 3.56 32.29
N ASP A 52 30.97 4.45 33.01
CA ASP A 52 30.32 5.62 33.63
C ASP A 52 30.10 6.71 32.57
N TYR A 53 28.90 7.30 32.53
CA TYR A 53 28.54 8.34 31.57
C TYR A 53 27.75 9.50 32.21
N GLU A 54 27.85 10.69 31.61
CA GLU A 54 27.12 11.91 31.97
C GLU A 54 26.44 12.47 30.72
N VAL A 55 25.19 12.89 30.87
CA VAL A 55 24.43 13.50 29.78
C VAL A 55 24.56 15.01 29.87
N ILE A 56 25.22 15.61 28.88
CA ILE A 56 25.36 17.06 28.78
C ILE A 56 24.14 17.62 28.08
N GLN A 57 23.48 18.54 28.78
CA GLN A 57 22.29 19.22 28.29
C GLN A 57 22.70 20.32 27.31
N LYS A 58 22.58 20.03 26.02
CA LYS A 58 22.64 21.04 24.97
C LYS A 58 21.44 20.83 24.06
N GLU A 59 20.60 21.85 23.96
CA GLU A 59 19.59 21.91 22.90
C GLU A 59 20.36 22.01 21.58
N VAL A 60 20.46 20.88 20.89
CA VAL A 60 21.09 20.83 19.57
C VAL A 60 19.98 20.66 18.55
N THR A 61 19.78 21.70 17.73
CA THR A 61 18.71 21.76 16.74
C THR A 61 19.05 20.96 15.48
N THR A 62 20.35 20.90 15.15
CA THR A 62 20.84 20.38 13.88
C THR A 62 21.80 19.22 14.09
N SER A 63 21.67 18.17 13.27
CA SER A 63 22.60 17.03 13.24
C SER A 63 24.07 17.43 13.01
N GLU A 64 24.32 18.53 12.31
CA GLU A 64 25.67 19.01 12.01
C GLU A 64 26.36 19.60 13.24
N GLU A 65 25.62 20.33 14.07
CA GLU A 65 26.14 20.88 15.34
C GLU A 65 26.59 19.78 16.31
N ILE A 66 25.96 18.60 16.26
CA ILE A 66 26.35 17.42 17.05
C ILE A 66 27.68 16.86 16.53
N ILE A 67 27.81 16.71 15.22
CA ILE A 67 29.02 16.19 14.58
C ILE A 67 30.20 17.13 14.88
N ASP A 68 30.01 18.44 14.72
CA ASP A 68 31.04 19.43 14.99
C ASP A 68 31.38 19.49 16.49
N ALA A 69 30.43 19.24 17.40
CA ALA A 69 30.70 19.17 18.84
C ALA A 69 31.55 17.95 19.24
N ILE A 70 31.41 16.84 18.52
CA ILE A 70 32.24 15.62 18.69
C ILE A 70 33.61 15.82 18.04
N GLU A 71 33.66 16.36 16.82
CA GLU A 71 34.91 16.64 16.09
C GLU A 71 35.83 17.57 16.88
N ASN A 72 35.25 18.61 17.51
CA ASN A 72 35.99 19.53 18.37
C ASN A 72 36.47 18.90 19.70
N GLY A 73 35.96 17.72 20.09
CA GLY A 73 36.41 16.90 21.24
C GLY A 73 36.27 17.53 22.64
N THR A 74 35.83 18.79 22.72
CA THR A 74 35.81 19.56 23.97
C THR A 74 34.51 19.40 24.73
N ILE A 75 33.39 19.21 24.04
CA ILE A 75 32.04 19.25 24.63
C ILE A 75 31.48 17.85 24.81
N ALA A 76 31.66 16.94 23.87
CA ALA A 76 31.10 15.59 23.94
C ALA A 76 32.06 14.53 23.42
N ASP A 77 31.99 13.34 24.01
CA ASP A 77 32.79 12.19 23.58
C ASP A 77 31.95 11.24 22.69
N MET A 78 30.62 11.21 22.87
CA MET A 78 29.71 10.35 22.11
C MET A 78 28.31 10.99 21.99
N SER A 79 27.57 10.62 20.94
CA SER A 79 26.18 11.00 20.77
C SER A 79 25.35 9.82 20.26
N LEU A 80 24.07 9.81 20.62
CA LEU A 80 23.10 8.81 20.17
C LEU A 80 21.97 9.53 19.42
N ILE A 81 21.99 9.41 18.11
CA ILE A 81 21.01 10.04 17.22
C ILE A 81 20.86 9.17 15.98
N SER A 82 19.64 9.08 15.45
CA SER A 82 19.38 8.49 14.14
C SER A 82 19.95 9.37 13.03
N LEU A 83 21.10 8.95 12.49
CA LEU A 83 21.82 9.60 11.41
C LEU A 83 22.02 8.67 10.23
N ILE A 84 21.83 9.24 9.04
CA ILE A 84 22.34 8.63 7.81
C ILE A 84 23.86 8.79 7.80
N VAL A 85 24.58 7.68 7.75
CA VAL A 85 26.04 7.65 7.58
C VAL A 85 26.35 8.03 6.14
N SER A 86 27.01 9.16 5.95
CA SER A 86 27.47 9.63 4.63
C SER A 86 29.01 9.69 4.58
N PRO A 87 29.63 9.60 3.38
CA PRO A 87 31.09 9.64 3.23
C PRO A 87 31.74 10.89 3.84
N ASP A 88 31.06 12.03 3.78
CA ASP A 88 31.58 13.29 4.32
C ASP A 88 31.54 13.32 5.84
N ARG A 89 30.51 12.72 6.46
CA ARG A 89 30.42 12.59 7.92
C ARG A 89 31.43 11.60 8.47
N LEU A 90 31.71 10.52 7.72
CA LEU A 90 32.69 9.50 8.10
C LEU A 90 34.13 10.05 8.18
N LYS A 91 34.43 11.15 7.48
CA LYS A 91 35.72 11.85 7.56
C LYS A 91 35.87 12.67 8.85
N LYS A 92 34.76 13.16 9.41
CA LYS A 92 34.73 14.02 10.60
C LYS A 92 34.69 13.22 11.90
N VAL A 93 33.84 12.19 11.95
CA VAL A 93 33.59 11.40 13.16
C VAL A 93 33.55 9.91 12.84
N SER A 94 33.96 9.10 13.81
CA SER A 94 33.86 7.64 13.71
C SER A 94 32.45 7.18 14.10
N PHE A 95 31.88 6.29 13.28
CA PHE A 95 30.59 5.68 13.53
C PHE A 95 30.76 4.24 14.03
N THR A 96 29.84 3.79 14.88
CA THR A 96 29.70 2.37 15.20
C THR A 96 29.10 1.62 14.01
N ILE A 97 29.09 0.28 14.10
CA ILE A 97 28.34 -0.54 13.14
C ILE A 97 26.87 -0.10 13.18
N PRO A 98 26.23 0.14 12.03
CA PRO A 98 24.85 0.62 11.99
C PRO A 98 23.93 -0.38 12.71
N VAL A 99 23.18 0.13 13.70
CA VAL A 99 22.24 -0.66 14.50
C VAL A 99 20.91 -0.82 13.75
N ASN A 100 20.52 0.20 12.97
CA ASN A 100 19.30 0.22 12.16
C ASN A 100 19.62 0.46 10.68
N TYR A 101 18.92 -0.25 9.80
CA TYR A 101 18.96 -0.03 8.35
C TYR A 101 17.66 0.63 7.92
N LEU A 102 17.75 1.88 7.46
CA LEU A 102 16.63 2.61 6.89
C LEU A 102 16.64 2.45 5.37
N GLN A 103 15.47 2.18 4.79
CA GLN A 103 15.26 2.23 3.36
C GLN A 103 14.33 3.38 3.01
N PHE A 104 14.60 4.04 1.89
CA PHE A 104 13.69 5.05 1.36
C PHE A 104 12.41 4.36 0.90
N GLY A 105 11.32 4.65 1.59
CA GLY A 105 9.97 4.24 1.23
C GLY A 105 9.07 5.46 1.07
N TYR A 106 7.87 5.22 0.55
CA TYR A 106 6.82 6.23 0.51
C TYR A 106 5.63 5.70 1.31
N THR A 107 4.92 6.62 1.98
CA THR A 107 3.68 6.30 2.68
C THR A 107 2.55 6.93 1.88
N VAL A 108 1.62 6.11 1.39
CA VAL A 108 0.42 6.62 0.71
C VAL A 108 -0.74 6.59 1.68
N LYS A 109 -1.48 7.70 1.72
CA LYS A 109 -2.72 7.76 2.49
C LYS A 109 -3.73 6.79 1.87
N GLU A 110 -4.25 5.88 2.68
CA GLU A 110 -5.29 4.94 2.29
C GLU A 110 -6.53 5.70 1.79
N GLN A 111 -7.02 5.33 0.61
CA GLN A 111 -8.21 5.93 0.03
C GLN A 111 -9.44 5.13 0.48
N ASN A 112 -10.37 5.80 1.17
CA ASN A 112 -11.65 5.21 1.59
C ASN A 112 -12.68 5.12 0.44
N VAL A 113 -12.22 5.05 -0.81
CA VAL A 113 -13.09 4.99 -1.98
C VAL A 113 -13.37 3.52 -2.27
N LEU A 114 -14.66 3.16 -2.22
CA LEU A 114 -15.14 1.84 -2.62
C LEU A 114 -14.88 1.64 -4.12
N GLU A 115 -14.29 0.51 -4.48
CA GLU A 115 -13.73 0.27 -5.82
C GLU A 115 -14.77 0.28 -6.96
N SER A 116 -16.07 0.11 -6.73
CA SER A 116 -17.03 0.28 -7.83
C SER A 116 -18.51 0.41 -7.45
N ASP A 117 -19.18 1.35 -8.11
CA ASP A 117 -20.64 1.40 -8.29
C ASP A 117 -21.19 0.27 -9.19
N GLN A 118 -20.32 -0.57 -9.78
CA GLN A 118 -20.66 -1.64 -10.74
C GLN A 118 -20.12 -3.03 -10.33
N PHE A 119 -20.12 -3.34 -9.04
CA PHE A 119 -19.60 -4.62 -8.52
C PHE A 119 -20.31 -5.85 -9.14
N LEU A 120 -21.58 -5.69 -9.52
CA LEU A 120 -22.40 -6.74 -10.14
C LEU A 120 -21.79 -7.30 -11.42
N LEU A 121 -21.20 -6.43 -12.26
CA LEU A 121 -20.60 -6.82 -13.54
C LEU A 121 -19.12 -7.18 -13.40
N LYS A 122 -18.41 -6.62 -12.41
CA LYS A 122 -17.00 -6.93 -12.14
C LYS A 122 -16.76 -8.36 -11.63
N THR A 123 -17.83 -9.10 -11.33
CA THR A 123 -17.75 -10.50 -10.88
C THR A 123 -17.10 -11.41 -11.93
N PHE A 124 -17.31 -11.13 -13.22
CA PHE A 124 -16.62 -11.80 -14.31
C PHE A 124 -15.83 -10.81 -15.15
N GLU A 125 -14.79 -11.30 -15.84
CA GLU A 125 -14.16 -10.55 -16.90
C GLU A 125 -15.14 -10.35 -18.07
N VAL A 126 -15.00 -9.22 -18.77
CA VAL A 126 -15.83 -8.86 -19.93
C VAL A 126 -15.88 -9.99 -20.97
N ASN A 127 -14.76 -10.67 -21.18
CA ASN A 127 -14.62 -11.79 -22.11
C ASN A 127 -15.55 -12.97 -21.76
N VAL A 128 -15.80 -13.22 -20.47
CA VAL A 128 -16.66 -14.33 -20.02
C VAL A 128 -18.12 -14.03 -20.34
N TYR A 129 -18.58 -12.78 -20.23
CA TYR A 129 -19.94 -12.42 -20.63
C TYR A 129 -20.15 -12.60 -22.15
N PHE A 130 -19.15 -12.26 -22.97
CA PHE A 130 -19.19 -12.54 -24.40
C PHE A 130 -19.25 -14.04 -24.70
N ALA A 131 -18.45 -14.85 -23.99
CA ALA A 131 -18.51 -16.30 -24.12
C ALA A 131 -19.89 -16.87 -23.73
N LEU A 132 -20.50 -16.39 -22.64
CA LEU A 132 -21.82 -16.83 -22.20
C LEU A 132 -22.92 -16.49 -23.21
N THR A 133 -22.93 -15.26 -23.75
CA THR A 133 -23.89 -14.86 -24.78
C THR A 133 -23.73 -15.68 -26.07
N LEU A 134 -22.48 -16.00 -26.45
CA LEU A 134 -22.17 -16.86 -27.58
C LEU A 134 -22.67 -18.30 -27.35
N VAL A 135 -22.47 -18.87 -26.15
CA VAL A 135 -22.97 -20.20 -25.79
C VAL A 135 -24.50 -20.27 -25.88
N VAL A 136 -25.22 -19.28 -25.34
CA VAL A 136 -26.69 -19.21 -25.43
C VAL A 136 -27.13 -19.15 -26.89
N SER A 137 -26.46 -18.35 -27.72
CA SER A 137 -26.75 -18.22 -29.16
C SER A 137 -26.50 -19.54 -29.91
N LEU A 138 -25.38 -20.22 -29.66
CA LEU A 138 -25.04 -21.50 -30.30
C LEU A 138 -26.02 -22.61 -29.93
N VAL A 139 -26.38 -22.74 -28.65
CA VAL A 139 -27.35 -23.76 -28.19
C VAL A 139 -28.72 -23.49 -28.82
N ALA A 140 -29.16 -22.24 -28.89
CA ALA A 140 -30.39 -21.86 -29.57
C ALA A 140 -30.35 -22.16 -31.08
N GLY A 141 -29.22 -21.89 -31.75
CA GLY A 141 -29.02 -22.19 -33.16
C GLY A 141 -29.06 -23.69 -33.47
N PHE A 142 -28.38 -24.50 -32.63
CA PHE A 142 -28.40 -25.95 -32.77
C PHE A 142 -29.79 -26.53 -32.51
N ALA A 143 -30.50 -26.04 -31.47
CA ALA A 143 -31.87 -26.46 -31.19
C ALA A 143 -32.84 -26.09 -32.33
N TYR A 144 -32.68 -24.90 -32.93
CA TYR A 144 -33.45 -24.49 -34.10
C TYR A 144 -33.21 -25.40 -35.30
N PHE A 145 -31.94 -25.70 -35.63
CA PHE A 145 -31.60 -26.54 -36.77
C PHE A 145 -32.06 -28.00 -36.60
N ALA A 146 -31.88 -28.56 -35.41
CA ALA A 146 -32.17 -29.97 -35.16
C ALA A 146 -33.66 -30.29 -34.96
N TYR A 147 -34.49 -29.30 -34.56
CA TYR A 147 -35.89 -29.55 -34.19
C TYR A 147 -36.93 -28.71 -34.92
N ARG A 148 -36.56 -27.57 -35.55
CA ARG A 148 -37.39 -26.68 -36.40
C ARG A 148 -38.83 -26.39 -35.94
N ASN A 149 -39.17 -26.68 -34.69
CA ASN A 149 -40.54 -26.61 -34.17
C ASN A 149 -40.94 -25.17 -33.79
N ASN A 150 -39.96 -24.36 -33.37
CA ASN A 150 -40.14 -22.96 -32.98
C ASN A 150 -39.22 -22.08 -33.83
N THR A 151 -39.53 -20.79 -33.91
CA THR A 151 -38.65 -19.80 -34.54
C THR A 151 -37.34 -19.63 -33.76
N TYR A 152 -36.27 -19.21 -34.44
CA TYR A 152 -34.97 -18.96 -33.80
C TYR A 152 -35.07 -18.00 -32.60
N LYS A 153 -35.85 -16.92 -32.71
CA LYS A 153 -36.06 -15.96 -31.61
C LYS A 153 -36.69 -16.60 -30.38
N GLN A 154 -37.65 -17.51 -30.58
CA GLN A 154 -38.27 -18.26 -29.48
C GLN A 154 -37.27 -19.21 -28.82
N TRP A 155 -36.44 -19.90 -29.61
CA TRP A 155 -35.38 -20.75 -29.05
C TRP A 155 -34.32 -19.96 -28.28
N LEU A 156 -33.95 -18.77 -28.77
CA LEU A 156 -33.05 -17.86 -28.08
C LEU A 156 -33.64 -17.42 -26.74
N TRP A 157 -34.92 -17.03 -26.72
CA TRP A 157 -35.62 -16.67 -25.49
C TRP A 157 -35.73 -17.82 -24.51
N ILE A 158 -36.11 -19.02 -24.97
CA ILE A 158 -36.22 -20.23 -24.12
C ILE A 158 -34.86 -20.57 -23.51
N THR A 159 -33.79 -20.52 -24.29
CA THR A 159 -32.43 -20.85 -23.83
C THR A 159 -31.94 -19.81 -22.83
N PHE A 160 -32.16 -18.53 -23.10
CA PHE A 160 -31.85 -17.43 -22.18
C PHE A 160 -32.64 -17.53 -20.86
N ALA A 161 -33.97 -17.72 -20.93
CA ALA A 161 -34.80 -17.88 -19.75
C ALA A 161 -34.47 -19.15 -18.95
N SER A 162 -34.05 -20.22 -19.63
CA SER A 162 -33.56 -21.44 -18.98
C SER A 162 -32.26 -21.22 -18.21
N PHE A 163 -31.42 -20.25 -18.62
CA PHE A 163 -30.22 -19.89 -17.87
C PHE A 163 -30.57 -19.35 -16.48
N PHE A 164 -31.69 -18.62 -16.34
CA PHE A 164 -32.16 -18.08 -15.07
C PHE A 164 -33.13 -18.99 -14.32
N ASN A 165 -33.21 -20.29 -14.68
CA ASN A 165 -34.19 -21.24 -14.16
C ASN A 165 -35.66 -20.83 -14.37
N GLN A 166 -35.98 -20.02 -15.40
CA GLN A 166 -37.33 -19.48 -15.63
C GLN A 166 -38.09 -20.18 -16.77
N ALA A 167 -37.44 -21.00 -17.59
CA ALA A 167 -38.09 -21.68 -18.71
C ALA A 167 -37.85 -23.18 -18.72
N ASN A 168 -38.91 -23.91 -19.09
CA ASN A 168 -38.84 -25.34 -19.37
C ASN A 168 -38.62 -25.54 -20.87
N HIS A 169 -37.56 -26.28 -21.22
CA HIS A 169 -37.41 -26.75 -22.59
C HIS A 169 -38.58 -27.68 -22.96
N PRO A 170 -39.08 -27.61 -24.21
CA PRO A 170 -40.11 -28.53 -24.67
C PRO A 170 -39.60 -29.98 -24.56
N LYS A 171 -40.43 -30.88 -24.02
CA LYS A 171 -40.08 -32.28 -23.83
C LYS A 171 -39.88 -32.94 -25.20
N SER A 172 -38.66 -33.37 -25.50
CA SER A 172 -38.31 -34.11 -26.71
C SER A 172 -37.75 -35.48 -26.35
N ARG A 173 -38.13 -36.53 -27.10
CA ARG A 173 -37.66 -37.91 -26.88
C ARG A 173 -36.33 -38.24 -27.57
N LYS A 174 -35.78 -37.32 -28.37
CA LYS A 174 -34.52 -37.56 -29.09
C LYS A 174 -33.32 -37.42 -28.14
N THR A 175 -32.43 -38.40 -28.14
CA THR A 175 -31.22 -38.46 -27.29
C THR A 175 -30.28 -37.27 -27.49
N SER A 176 -30.13 -36.79 -28.73
CA SER A 176 -29.32 -35.62 -29.07
C SER A 176 -29.82 -34.32 -28.41
N PHE A 177 -31.14 -34.16 -28.26
CA PHE A 177 -31.70 -33.00 -27.56
C PHE A 177 -31.42 -33.08 -26.07
N LEU A 178 -31.62 -34.26 -25.49
CA LEU A 178 -31.43 -34.50 -24.06
C LEU A 178 -29.97 -34.27 -23.65
N PHE A 179 -29.02 -34.68 -24.48
CA PHE A 179 -27.60 -34.41 -24.23
C PHE A 179 -27.26 -32.92 -24.34
N LEU A 180 -27.79 -32.23 -25.35
CA LEU A 180 -27.60 -30.78 -25.53
C LEU A 180 -28.19 -29.98 -24.36
N THR A 181 -29.45 -30.24 -23.99
CA THR A 181 -30.11 -29.52 -22.90
C THR A 181 -29.51 -29.89 -21.54
N GLY A 182 -29.14 -31.16 -21.32
CA GLY A 182 -28.49 -31.61 -20.10
C GLY A 182 -27.10 -30.97 -19.90
N SER A 183 -26.27 -30.94 -20.94
CA SER A 183 -24.94 -30.29 -20.89
C SER A 183 -25.05 -28.76 -20.72
N TYR A 184 -26.03 -28.14 -21.38
CA TYR A 184 -26.33 -26.73 -21.20
C TYR A 184 -26.77 -26.42 -19.76
N TRP A 185 -27.67 -27.21 -19.19
CA TRP A 185 -28.13 -27.04 -17.80
C TRP A 185 -26.99 -27.21 -16.80
N PHE A 186 -26.13 -28.20 -16.99
CA PHE A 186 -24.95 -28.39 -16.16
C PHE A 186 -24.00 -27.18 -16.21
N THR A 187 -23.77 -26.64 -17.41
CA THR A 187 -22.93 -25.45 -17.61
C THR A 187 -23.54 -24.20 -16.96
N ALA A 188 -24.85 -24.00 -17.11
CA ALA A 188 -25.59 -22.90 -16.47
C ALA A 188 -25.51 -23.00 -14.95
N PHE A 189 -25.73 -24.20 -14.39
CA PHE A 189 -25.62 -24.46 -12.96
C PHE A 189 -24.23 -24.11 -12.41
N LEU A 190 -23.15 -24.58 -13.06
CA LEU A 190 -21.78 -24.27 -12.66
C LEU A 190 -21.49 -22.76 -12.70
N THR A 191 -21.95 -22.08 -13.76
CA THR A 191 -21.72 -20.63 -13.94
C THR A 191 -22.41 -19.83 -12.85
N ILE A 192 -23.66 -20.18 -12.52
CA ILE A 192 -24.44 -19.51 -11.45
C ILE A 192 -23.79 -19.75 -10.09
N CYS A 193 -23.39 -20.99 -9.79
CA CYS A 193 -22.72 -21.31 -8.53
C CYS A 193 -21.41 -20.53 -8.38
N PHE A 194 -20.61 -20.45 -9.45
CA PHE A 194 -19.37 -19.68 -9.45
C PHE A 194 -19.63 -18.17 -9.28
N TYR A 195 -20.63 -17.62 -9.98
CA TYR A 195 -21.04 -16.23 -9.82
C TYR A 195 -21.43 -15.92 -8.37
N GLN A 196 -22.24 -16.78 -7.75
CA GLN A 196 -22.66 -16.62 -6.36
C GLN A 196 -21.48 -16.69 -5.38
N ALA A 197 -20.54 -17.62 -5.58
CA ALA A 197 -19.35 -17.74 -4.74
C ALA A 197 -18.49 -16.48 -4.81
N ARG A 198 -18.27 -15.96 -6.02
CA ARG A 198 -17.45 -14.79 -6.26
C ARG A 198 -18.11 -13.49 -5.80
N MET A 199 -19.44 -13.39 -5.96
CA MET A 199 -20.23 -12.28 -5.40
C MET A 199 -20.13 -12.25 -3.87
N LYS A 200 -20.25 -13.40 -3.20
CA LYS A 200 -20.08 -13.49 -1.74
C LYS A 200 -18.69 -13.01 -1.31
N TYR A 201 -17.63 -13.45 -1.99
CA TYR A 201 -16.27 -12.99 -1.74
C TYR A 201 -16.16 -11.46 -1.81
N PHE A 202 -16.67 -10.84 -2.89
CA PHE A 202 -16.65 -9.39 -3.06
C PHE A 202 -17.45 -8.63 -2.01
N LEU A 203 -18.56 -9.19 -1.51
CA LEU A 203 -19.36 -8.55 -0.47
C LEU A 203 -18.76 -8.70 0.93
N THR A 204 -17.89 -9.68 1.15
CA THR A 204 -17.25 -9.92 2.46
C THR A 204 -15.93 -9.18 2.65
N VAL A 205 -15.24 -8.84 1.57
CA VAL A 205 -13.95 -8.13 1.62
C VAL A 205 -14.20 -6.65 1.38
N PRO A 206 -13.72 -5.72 2.23
CA PRO A 206 -13.78 -4.30 1.92
C PRO A 206 -12.99 -4.04 0.64
N LEU A 207 -13.69 -3.70 -0.44
CA LEU A 207 -13.13 -3.29 -1.73
C LEU A 207 -12.53 -1.89 -1.59
N GLN A 208 -11.43 -1.79 -0.87
CA GLN A 208 -10.62 -0.58 -0.84
C GLN A 208 -9.87 -0.48 -2.16
N LYS A 209 -10.05 0.64 -2.86
CA LYS A 209 -9.23 0.93 -4.03
C LYS A 209 -7.79 1.08 -3.57
N GLY A 210 -6.98 0.07 -3.85
CA GLY A 210 -5.54 0.12 -3.65
C GLY A 210 -4.93 1.24 -4.48
N VAL A 211 -3.72 1.61 -4.12
CA VAL A 211 -2.91 2.52 -4.92
C VAL A 211 -2.39 1.73 -6.13
N ASP A 212 -2.44 2.31 -7.32
CA ASP A 212 -2.09 1.61 -8.58
C ASP A 212 -0.59 1.29 -8.72
N PHE A 213 0.25 1.62 -7.73
CA PHE A 213 1.69 1.40 -7.76
C PHE A 213 2.20 0.83 -6.43
N LEU A 214 3.03 -0.21 -6.53
CA LEU A 214 3.65 -0.91 -5.40
C LEU A 214 5.10 -0.51 -5.19
N ASN A 215 5.74 0.04 -6.23
CA ASN A 215 7.15 0.42 -6.22
C ASN A 215 7.36 1.87 -6.64
N MET A 216 8.48 2.46 -6.20
CA MET A 216 8.87 3.82 -6.57
C MET A 216 9.08 3.96 -8.09
N HIS A 217 9.54 2.91 -8.76
CA HIS A 217 9.72 2.92 -10.21
C HIS A 217 8.38 3.01 -10.94
N GLU A 218 7.39 2.25 -10.48
CA GLU A 218 6.04 2.27 -11.03
C GLU A 218 5.35 3.62 -10.76
N LEU A 219 5.58 4.22 -9.59
CA LEU A 219 5.16 5.60 -9.32
C LEU A 219 5.78 6.60 -10.32
N LEU A 220 7.08 6.51 -10.57
CA LEU A 220 7.77 7.40 -11.51
C LEU A 220 7.26 7.22 -12.94
N ASP A 221 6.97 6.00 -13.36
CA ASP A 221 6.36 5.73 -14.67
C ASP A 221 4.95 6.34 -14.74
N GLU A 222 4.12 6.12 -13.72
CA GLU A 222 2.77 6.67 -13.64
C GLU A 222 2.74 8.22 -13.65
N LEU A 223 3.74 8.85 -13.03
CA LEU A 223 3.95 10.31 -13.09
C LEU A 223 4.41 10.75 -14.49
N ARG A 224 5.32 10.00 -15.11
CA ARG A 224 5.86 10.33 -16.44
C ARG A 224 4.82 10.19 -17.54
N TYR A 225 3.93 9.21 -17.43
CA TYR A 225 2.83 8.99 -18.36
C TYR A 225 1.60 9.87 -18.07
N GLY A 226 1.68 10.75 -17.05
CA GLY A 226 0.69 11.80 -16.79
C GLY A 226 -0.65 11.30 -16.24
N LYS A 227 -0.71 10.06 -15.72
CA LYS A 227 -1.91 9.53 -15.06
C LYS A 227 -2.11 10.13 -13.67
N TRP A 228 -1.03 10.58 -13.06
CA TRP A 228 -1.01 11.20 -11.74
C TRP A 228 -0.21 12.50 -11.79
N THR A 229 -0.67 13.51 -11.06
CA THR A 229 0.06 14.76 -10.84
C THR A 229 0.40 14.91 -9.36
N VAL A 230 1.61 15.40 -9.09
CA VAL A 230 2.08 15.68 -7.72
C VAL A 230 1.96 17.18 -7.50
N TYR A 231 1.27 17.60 -6.44
CA TYR A 231 1.37 18.97 -5.95
C TYR A 231 1.96 19.00 -4.55
N GLU A 232 2.70 20.07 -4.28
CA GLU A 232 3.29 20.36 -2.98
C GLU A 232 2.26 21.10 -2.12
N ALA A 233 2.06 20.64 -0.89
CA ALA A 233 1.29 21.34 0.13
C ALA A 233 2.11 21.43 1.42
N ASP A 234 1.64 22.24 2.38
CA ASP A 234 2.40 22.59 3.60
C ASP A 234 2.93 21.39 4.40
N ASN A 235 2.35 20.20 4.22
CA ASN A 235 2.72 18.96 4.93
C ASN A 235 3.24 17.84 4.01
N GLY A 236 3.66 18.15 2.78
CA GLY A 236 4.31 17.21 1.86
C GLY A 236 3.66 17.14 0.48
N TYR A 237 3.96 16.06 -0.23
CA TYR A 237 3.52 15.85 -1.61
C TYR A 237 2.23 15.03 -1.68
N PHE A 238 1.26 15.53 -2.43
CA PHE A 238 -0.01 14.86 -2.65
C PHE A 238 -0.14 14.42 -4.10
N LEU A 239 -0.53 13.16 -4.29
CA LEU A 239 -0.84 12.58 -5.58
C LEU A 239 -2.32 12.75 -5.88
N SER A 240 -2.64 13.28 -7.05
CA SER A 240 -4.02 13.35 -7.53
C SER A 240 -4.11 13.01 -9.01
N GLN A 241 -5.19 12.33 -9.40
CA GLN A 241 -5.56 12.12 -10.81
C GLN A 241 -6.24 13.36 -11.39
N TYR A 242 -6.78 14.23 -10.53
CA TYR A 242 -7.50 15.43 -10.91
C TYR A 242 -6.93 16.64 -10.21
N CYS A 243 -6.70 17.68 -10.97
CA CYS A 243 -6.06 18.89 -10.49
C CYS A 243 -7.08 20.05 -10.55
N ARG A 244 -7.27 20.77 -9.45
CA ARG A 244 -8.05 22.02 -9.45
C ARG A 244 -7.22 23.14 -10.06
N ASN A 245 -7.85 24.10 -10.74
CA ASN A 245 -7.18 25.17 -11.50
C ASN A 245 -5.99 25.83 -10.78
N ASP A 246 -6.11 26.12 -9.48
CA ASP A 246 -5.03 26.76 -8.70
C ASP A 246 -3.85 25.80 -8.43
N GLN A 247 -4.14 24.52 -8.21
CA GLN A 247 -3.13 23.46 -8.03
C GLN A 247 -2.37 23.18 -9.34
N CYS A 248 -3.05 23.31 -10.49
CA CYS A 248 -2.43 23.03 -11.79
C CYS A 248 -1.44 24.12 -12.17
N ARG A 249 -1.76 25.36 -11.78
CA ARG A 249 -0.87 26.50 -11.94
C ARG A 249 0.41 26.35 -11.11
N GLN A 250 0.32 25.85 -9.88
CA GLN A 250 1.50 25.53 -9.06
C GLN A 250 2.36 24.42 -9.68
N ILE A 251 1.73 23.36 -10.22
CA ILE A 251 2.45 22.27 -10.89
C ILE A 251 3.17 22.78 -12.15
N GLU A 252 2.52 23.63 -12.95
CA GLU A 252 3.16 24.27 -14.11
C GLU A 252 4.35 25.16 -13.71
N GLU A 253 4.23 25.91 -12.61
CA GLU A 253 5.32 26.74 -12.10
C GLU A 253 6.51 25.91 -11.60
N LEU A 254 6.26 24.79 -10.91
CA LEU A 254 7.30 23.86 -10.47
C LEU A 254 7.99 23.18 -11.65
N ALA A 255 7.23 22.73 -12.67
CA ALA A 255 7.77 22.14 -13.89
C ALA A 255 8.64 23.13 -14.68
N ARG A 256 8.33 24.43 -14.61
CA ARG A 256 9.07 25.49 -15.29
C ARG A 256 10.36 25.89 -14.57
N LYS A 257 10.40 25.76 -13.24
CA LYS A 257 11.60 26.01 -12.41
C LYS A 257 12.59 24.85 -12.39
N GLY A 258 12.12 23.63 -12.68
CA GLY A 258 12.96 22.42 -12.76
C GLY A 258 13.65 22.20 -14.12
N LYS A 259 13.52 23.14 -15.06
CA LYS A 259 14.29 23.21 -16.32
C LYS A 259 15.37 24.27 -16.21
#